data_AF-A0A4Y2CB11-F1
#
_entry.id   AF-A0A4Y2CB11-F1
#
_cell.length_a   1.000
_cell.length_b   1.000
_cell.length_c   1.000
_cell.angle_alpha   90.00
_cell.angle_beta   90.00
_cell.angle_gamma   90.00
#
_symmetry.space_group_name_H-M   'P 1'
#
loop_
_entity.id
_entity.type
_entity.pdbx_description
1 polymer ?
#
loop_
_entity_poly.entity_id
_entity_poly.type
_entity_poly.pdbx_seq_one_letter_code
_entity_poly.pdbx_strand_id
1 'polypeptide(L)'
;MNKSELNGSPHNMQQNYQDAMAMVRKSLLTFTCNPSWFEVLNCMEGVQRPEDRPDIIIRVFNMKLKELLEDICKHGIFGTVLTYIYVIEFQKRGLPHAHILLTLDSESKIRTKDDIDKFVSAEFPDPCTDLRLFQIVTKCMVHGPCGTININSPCMRDGQCCKSFPKQFKDDTEENVNGYPIYRRRATEPVQVGVKYLYKYVYKGHDAASVKIQKEGALDHDEILSFVEGRYVSTPEAMWRLNEFNLSHKSHTVVRLAVHLPQQQPIVYQDGQEAQAIERAALRKATLTSWFELSKNDP
;
A
#
# COMPACT_ATOMS: atom_id res chain seq x y z
N MET A 1 -9.28 22.66 16.66
CA MET A 1 -9.00 21.45 15.86
C MET A 1 -8.20 20.49 16.73
N ASN A 2 -8.77 19.33 17.07
CA ASN A 2 -8.03 18.31 17.82
C ASN A 2 -6.91 17.76 16.93
N LYS A 3 -5.67 17.70 17.44
CA LYS A 3 -4.50 17.17 16.71
C LYS A 3 -4.71 15.73 16.20
N SER A 4 -5.68 14.99 16.75
CA SER A 4 -6.04 13.62 16.37
C SER A 4 -6.72 13.48 15.00
N GLU A 5 -7.28 14.55 14.43
CA GLU A 5 -8.05 14.51 13.17
C GLU A 5 -7.23 14.91 11.92
N LEU A 6 -5.95 15.25 12.09
CA LEU A 6 -5.07 15.57 10.97
C LEU A 6 -4.75 14.34 10.13
N ASN A 7 -4.82 14.46 8.80
CA ASN A 7 -4.41 13.42 7.87
C ASN A 7 -2.97 12.99 8.13
N GLY A 8 -2.76 11.71 8.45
CA GLY A 8 -1.46 11.15 8.82
C GLY A 8 -1.13 11.16 10.32
N SER A 9 -2.07 11.53 11.21
CA SER A 9 -1.92 11.36 12.66
C SER A 9 -1.97 9.88 13.06
N PRO A 10 -1.40 9.44 14.20
CA PRO A 10 -1.51 8.05 14.66
C PRO A 10 -2.94 7.54 14.74
N HIS A 11 -3.87 8.37 15.22
CA HIS A 11 -5.30 8.04 15.29
C HIS A 11 -5.93 7.88 13.89
N ASN A 12 -5.65 8.81 12.97
CA ASN A 12 -6.11 8.73 11.58
C ASN A 12 -5.55 7.50 10.86
N MET A 13 -4.27 7.16 11.10
CA MET A 13 -3.63 5.98 10.52
C MET A 13 -4.23 4.69 11.08
N GLN A 14 -4.44 4.61 12.39
CA GLN A 14 -5.11 3.46 13.02
C GLN A 14 -6.53 3.26 12.49
N GLN A 15 -7.26 4.36 12.28
CA GLN A 15 -8.60 4.33 11.71
C GLN A 15 -8.57 3.79 10.27
N ASN A 16 -7.69 4.32 9.42
CA ASN A 16 -7.53 3.86 8.04
C ASN A 16 -7.12 2.39 7.95
N TYR A 17 -6.26 1.91 8.86
CA TYR A 17 -5.88 0.51 8.94
C TYR A 17 -7.09 -0.38 9.22
N GLN A 18 -7.87 -0.05 10.24
CA GLN A 18 -9.07 -0.81 10.60
C GLN A 18 -10.12 -0.81 9.48
N ASP A 19 -10.32 0.33 8.81
CA ASP A 19 -11.23 0.43 7.66
C ASP A 19 -10.74 -0.46 6.50
N ALA A 20 -9.43 -0.50 6.25
CA ALA A 20 -8.84 -1.36 5.24
C ALA A 20 -9.03 -2.84 5.54
N MET A 21 -8.85 -3.24 6.80
CA MET A 21 -9.11 -4.61 7.25
C MET A 21 -10.58 -5.01 7.13
N ALA A 22 -11.51 -4.05 7.22
CA ALA A 22 -12.94 -4.30 7.02
C ALA A 22 -13.30 -4.46 5.53
N MET A 23 -12.64 -3.71 4.63
CA MET A 23 -12.97 -3.69 3.20
C MET A 23 -12.24 -4.76 2.38
N VAL A 24 -10.98 -5.05 2.70
CA VAL A 24 -10.08 -5.76 1.80
C VAL A 24 -9.88 -7.21 2.23
N ARG A 25 -10.04 -8.12 1.27
CA ARG A 25 -9.65 -9.52 1.43
C ARG A 25 -8.84 -9.97 0.21
N LYS A 26 -7.51 -9.98 0.38
CA LYS A 26 -6.51 -10.87 -0.28
C LYS A 26 -5.64 -10.35 -1.44
N SER A 27 -5.98 -9.32 -2.21
CA SER A 27 -5.12 -8.91 -3.35
C SER A 27 -4.37 -7.60 -3.10
N LEU A 28 -3.04 -7.65 -3.18
CA LEU A 28 -2.14 -6.50 -3.08
C LEU A 28 -1.39 -6.29 -4.40
N LEU A 29 -1.48 -5.08 -4.94
CA LEU A 29 -0.74 -4.60 -6.08
C LEU A 29 0.16 -3.44 -5.64
N THR A 30 1.43 -3.48 -6.00
CA THR A 30 2.35 -2.36 -5.79
C THR A 30 2.70 -1.72 -7.12
N PHE A 31 2.47 -0.41 -7.23
CA PHE A 31 2.84 0.39 -8.40
C PHE A 31 4.00 1.33 -8.03
N THR A 32 5.12 1.21 -8.72
CA THR A 32 6.36 1.93 -8.40
C THR A 32 6.67 2.97 -9.46
N CYS A 33 6.99 4.19 -9.04
CA CYS A 33 7.43 5.23 -9.96
C CYS A 33 8.72 4.84 -10.68
N ASN A 34 8.77 5.13 -11.98
CA ASN A 34 9.99 5.02 -12.78
C ASN A 34 10.40 6.41 -13.30
N PRO A 35 11.52 6.98 -12.83
CA PRO A 35 11.99 8.29 -13.29
C PRO A 35 12.43 8.29 -14.76
N SER A 36 12.65 7.11 -15.36
CA SER A 36 12.97 6.95 -16.78
C SER A 36 11.73 6.83 -17.69
N TRP A 37 10.52 7.10 -17.19
CA TRP A 37 9.35 7.19 -18.06
C TRP A 37 9.53 8.29 -19.11
N PHE A 38 9.08 8.01 -20.33
CA PHE A 38 9.24 8.92 -21.46
C PHE A 38 8.62 10.30 -21.16
N GLU A 39 7.46 10.32 -20.52
CA GLU A 39 6.77 11.57 -20.15
C GLU A 39 7.54 12.40 -19.11
N VAL A 40 8.38 11.76 -18.28
CA VAL A 40 9.29 12.48 -17.38
C VAL A 40 10.47 13.03 -18.16
N LEU A 41 11.14 12.18 -18.94
CA LEU A 41 12.35 12.54 -19.67
C LEU A 41 12.10 13.64 -20.70
N ASN A 42 10.94 13.63 -21.36
CA ASN A 42 10.55 14.64 -22.34
C ASN A 42 10.28 16.03 -21.74
N CYS A 43 10.21 16.14 -20.41
CA CYS A 43 10.06 17.40 -19.70
C CYS A 43 11.37 17.89 -19.06
N MET A 44 12.49 17.20 -19.30
CA MET A 44 13.81 17.63 -18.82
C MET A 44 14.43 18.63 -19.80
N GLU A 45 14.98 19.73 -19.27
CA GLU A 45 15.66 20.75 -20.07
C GLU A 45 17.17 20.77 -19.79
N GLY A 46 17.96 20.87 -20.86
CA GLY A 46 19.43 20.97 -20.76
C GLY A 46 20.05 19.78 -20.03
N VAL A 47 20.64 20.04 -18.86
CA VAL A 47 21.34 19.04 -18.03
C VAL A 47 20.50 18.57 -16.83
N GLN A 48 19.22 18.94 -16.76
CA GLN A 48 18.32 18.49 -15.69
C GLN A 48 18.18 16.98 -15.69
N ARG A 49 18.14 16.40 -14.49
CA ARG A 49 17.82 14.99 -14.30
C ARG A 49 16.47 14.85 -13.60
N PRO A 50 15.80 13.69 -13.72
CA PRO A 50 14.50 13.46 -13.07
C PRO A 50 14.51 13.73 -11.55
N GLU A 51 15.64 13.48 -10.87
CA GLU A 51 15.78 13.74 -9.44
C GLU A 51 15.70 15.23 -9.08
N ASP A 52 16.04 16.10 -10.04
CA ASP A 52 16.03 17.55 -9.89
C ASP A 52 14.63 18.14 -10.12
N ARG A 53 13.67 17.34 -10.62
CA ARG A 53 12.30 17.75 -10.99
C ARG A 53 11.20 16.91 -10.31
N PRO A 54 11.11 16.97 -8.96
CA PRO A 54 10.10 16.24 -8.20
C PRO A 54 8.67 16.63 -8.58
N ASP A 55 8.45 17.87 -9.04
CA ASP A 55 7.17 18.38 -9.53
C ASP A 55 6.68 17.65 -10.78
N ILE A 56 7.58 17.27 -11.71
CA ILE A 56 7.24 16.48 -12.89
C ILE A 56 6.98 15.02 -12.47
N ILE A 57 7.88 14.46 -11.65
CA ILE A 57 7.79 13.07 -11.18
C ILE A 57 6.42 12.78 -10.55
N ILE A 58 5.99 13.60 -9.61
CA ILE A 58 4.73 13.38 -8.89
C ILE A 58 3.50 13.54 -9.79
N ARG A 59 3.54 14.47 -10.77
CA ARG A 59 2.46 14.66 -11.73
C ARG A 59 2.34 13.47 -12.68
N VAL A 60 3.45 13.02 -13.27
CA VAL A 60 3.46 11.86 -14.17
C VAL A 60 3.04 10.60 -13.42
N PHE A 61 3.54 10.40 -12.19
CA PHE A 61 3.11 9.27 -11.37
C PHE A 61 1.61 9.31 -11.07
N ASN A 62 1.06 10.46 -10.68
CA ASN A 62 -0.38 10.60 -10.40
C ASN A 62 -1.22 10.32 -11.66
N MET A 63 -0.81 10.81 -12.83
CA MET A 63 -1.50 10.52 -14.09
C MET A 63 -1.49 9.01 -14.39
N LYS A 64 -0.33 8.36 -14.33
CA LYS A 64 -0.23 6.91 -14.58
C LYS A 64 -0.96 6.07 -13.55
N LEU A 65 -0.99 6.49 -12.28
CA LEU A 65 -1.77 5.81 -11.24
C LEU A 65 -3.27 5.88 -11.55
N LYS A 66 -3.78 7.03 -12.02
CA LYS A 66 -5.19 7.16 -12.41
C LYS A 66 -5.54 6.25 -13.58
N GLU A 67 -4.70 6.22 -14.62
CA GLU A 67 -4.87 5.29 -15.75
C GLU A 67 -4.87 3.83 -15.29
N LEU A 68 -3.93 3.45 -14.42
CA LEU A 68 -3.89 2.09 -13.86
C LEU A 68 -5.17 1.74 -13.09
N LEU A 69 -5.69 2.66 -12.29
CA LEU A 69 -6.94 2.44 -11.56
C LEU A 69 -8.15 2.38 -12.51
N GLU A 70 -8.14 3.12 -13.61
CA GLU A 70 -9.15 3.05 -14.66
C GLU A 70 -9.13 1.69 -15.37
N ASP A 71 -7.96 1.18 -15.72
CA ASP A 71 -7.81 -0.17 -16.28
C ASP A 71 -8.32 -1.25 -15.32
N ILE A 72 -7.96 -1.14 -14.04
CA ILE A 72 -8.37 -2.09 -12.99
C ILE A 72 -9.87 -2.04 -12.74
N CYS A 73 -10.44 -0.85 -12.54
CA CYS A 73 -11.81 -0.71 -12.04
C CYS A 73 -12.86 -0.56 -13.13
N LYS A 74 -12.51 -0.01 -14.30
CA LYS A 74 -13.46 0.21 -15.40
C LYS A 74 -13.26 -0.77 -16.55
N HIS A 75 -12.02 -1.01 -16.95
CA HIS A 75 -11.73 -1.98 -18.02
C HIS A 75 -11.70 -3.43 -17.51
N GLY A 76 -11.73 -3.63 -16.20
CA GLY A 76 -11.90 -4.95 -15.59
C GLY A 76 -10.75 -5.90 -15.89
N ILE A 77 -9.51 -5.41 -15.96
CA ILE A 77 -8.34 -6.25 -16.30
C ILE A 77 -8.12 -7.42 -15.31
N PHE A 78 -8.64 -7.30 -14.09
CA PHE A 78 -8.65 -8.37 -13.07
C PHE A 78 -10.07 -8.91 -12.80
N GLY A 79 -11.04 -8.61 -13.67
CA GLY A 79 -12.47 -8.84 -13.45
C GLY A 79 -13.15 -7.73 -12.65
N THR A 80 -14.28 -8.05 -12.04
CA THR A 80 -15.12 -7.06 -11.32
C THR A 80 -14.52 -6.70 -9.97
N VAL A 81 -14.16 -5.43 -9.80
CA VAL A 81 -13.69 -4.88 -8.52
C VAL A 81 -14.87 -4.38 -7.71
N LEU A 82 -15.14 -5.01 -6.57
CA LEU A 82 -16.17 -4.58 -5.63
C LEU A 82 -15.69 -3.38 -4.82
N THR A 83 -14.49 -3.46 -4.25
CA THR A 83 -13.91 -2.37 -3.45
C THR A 83 -12.40 -2.29 -3.66
N TYR A 84 -11.84 -1.11 -3.45
CA TYR A 84 -10.39 -0.92 -3.45
C TYR A 84 -9.97 0.19 -2.50
N ILE A 85 -8.73 0.10 -2.06
CA ILE A 85 -8.05 1.11 -1.24
C ILE A 85 -6.66 1.28 -1.81
N TYR A 86 -6.14 2.50 -1.84
CA TYR A 86 -4.71 2.69 -2.09
C TYR A 86 -4.08 3.66 -1.10
N VAL A 87 -2.78 3.51 -0.90
CA VAL A 87 -1.93 4.41 -0.12
C VAL A 87 -0.67 4.72 -0.92
N ILE A 88 -0.27 5.98 -0.92
CA ILE A 88 0.96 6.47 -1.54
C ILE A 88 2.04 6.58 -0.47
N GLU A 89 3.14 5.85 -0.67
CA GLU A 89 4.32 5.86 0.17
C GLU A 89 5.49 6.51 -0.58
N PHE A 90 6.20 7.41 0.10
CA PHE A 90 7.45 7.98 -0.36
C PHE A 90 8.59 7.29 0.38
N GLN A 91 9.23 6.31 -0.26
CA GLN A 91 10.35 5.58 0.34
C GLN A 91 11.59 6.49 0.44
N LYS A 92 12.60 6.08 1.22
CA LYS A 92 13.86 6.84 1.50
C LYS A 92 14.55 7.50 0.30
N ARG A 93 14.33 7.03 -0.93
CA ARG A 93 14.86 7.64 -2.18
C ARG A 93 13.93 8.68 -2.81
N GLY A 94 12.83 9.06 -2.14
CA GLY A 94 11.89 10.10 -2.52
C GLY A 94 10.83 9.71 -3.55
N LEU A 95 11.01 8.65 -4.33
CA LEU A 95 10.06 8.29 -5.38
C LEU A 95 8.73 7.75 -4.82
N PRO A 96 7.58 8.15 -5.38
CA PRO A 96 6.28 7.66 -4.94
C PRO A 96 6.07 6.19 -5.34
N HIS A 97 5.41 5.46 -4.45
CA HIS A 97 4.93 4.09 -4.66
C HIS A 97 3.49 4.02 -4.19
N ALA A 98 2.62 3.34 -4.93
CA ALA A 98 1.26 3.07 -4.50
C ALA A 98 1.15 1.61 -4.06
N HIS A 99 0.60 1.39 -2.87
CA HIS A 99 0.10 0.08 -2.45
C HIS A 99 -1.41 0.09 -2.63
N ILE A 100 -1.90 -0.78 -3.51
CA ILE A 100 -3.30 -0.88 -3.90
C ILE A 100 -3.82 -2.22 -3.43
N LEU A 101 -4.91 -2.18 -2.69
CA LEU A 101 -5.61 -3.33 -2.17
C LEU A 101 -6.95 -3.47 -2.90
N LEU A 102 -7.23 -4.66 -3.41
CA LEU A 102 -8.42 -4.94 -4.22
C LEU A 102 -9.28 -6.03 -3.56
N THR A 103 -10.59 -5.85 -3.64
CA THR A 103 -11.59 -6.89 -3.37
C THR A 103 -12.37 -7.17 -4.64
N LEU A 104 -12.20 -8.37 -5.17
CA LEU A 104 -12.88 -8.86 -6.38
C LEU A 104 -14.18 -9.59 -6.02
N ASP A 105 -15.13 -9.61 -6.96
CA ASP A 105 -16.37 -10.41 -6.82
C ASP A 105 -16.09 -11.92 -6.75
N SER A 106 -17.12 -12.75 -6.53
CA SER A 106 -16.92 -14.19 -6.36
C SER A 106 -16.33 -14.86 -7.60
N GLU A 107 -16.69 -14.43 -8.79
CA GLU A 107 -16.29 -15.05 -10.06
C GLU A 107 -14.90 -14.60 -10.49
N SER A 108 -14.49 -13.40 -10.12
CA SER A 108 -13.21 -12.80 -10.50
C SER A 108 -12.07 -13.14 -9.53
N LYS A 109 -12.33 -13.85 -8.41
CA LYS A 109 -11.24 -14.17 -7.48
C LYS A 109 -10.24 -15.14 -8.09
N ILE A 110 -8.98 -14.75 -8.03
CA ILE A 110 -7.82 -15.58 -8.33
C ILE A 110 -7.72 -16.68 -7.26
N ARG A 111 -8.09 -17.91 -7.61
CA ARG A 111 -8.09 -19.05 -6.66
C ARG A 111 -7.19 -20.18 -7.11
N THR A 112 -7.05 -20.38 -8.41
CA THR A 112 -6.34 -21.53 -8.98
C THR A 112 -4.97 -21.12 -9.52
N LYS A 113 -4.09 -22.09 -9.72
CA LYS A 113 -2.82 -21.87 -10.44
C LYS A 113 -3.03 -21.30 -11.84
N ASP A 114 -4.11 -21.68 -12.52
CA ASP A 114 -4.41 -21.20 -13.87
C ASP A 114 -4.86 -19.73 -13.83
N ASP A 115 -5.60 -19.31 -12.80
CA ASP A 115 -5.92 -17.90 -12.60
C ASP A 115 -4.66 -17.08 -12.30
N ILE A 116 -3.75 -17.61 -11.50
CA ILE A 116 -2.47 -16.97 -11.20
C ILE A 116 -1.68 -16.77 -12.50
N ASP A 117 -1.53 -17.81 -13.31
CA ASP A 117 -0.73 -17.79 -14.54
C ASP A 117 -1.32 -16.87 -15.62
N LYS A 118 -2.63 -16.55 -15.56
CA LYS A 118 -3.25 -15.54 -16.45
C LYS A 118 -2.73 -14.13 -16.17
N PHE A 119 -2.44 -13.81 -14.90
CA PHE A 119 -2.11 -12.44 -14.48
C PHE A 119 -0.64 -12.25 -14.10
N VAL A 120 0.04 -13.34 -13.75
CA VAL A 120 1.42 -13.32 -13.26
C VAL A 120 2.28 -14.24 -14.10
N SER A 121 3.38 -13.69 -14.63
CA SER A 121 4.43 -14.47 -15.26
C SER A 121 5.77 -14.20 -14.59
N ALA A 122 6.50 -15.29 -14.27
CA ALA A 122 7.89 -15.23 -13.82
C ALA A 122 8.89 -15.60 -14.94
N GLU A 123 8.42 -15.60 -16.19
CA GLU A 123 9.15 -15.92 -17.41
C GLU A 123 9.46 -14.64 -18.21
N PHE A 124 10.49 -14.68 -19.07
CA PHE A 124 10.75 -13.55 -19.95
C PHE A 124 9.70 -13.49 -21.07
N PRO A 125 9.19 -12.30 -21.39
CA PRO A 125 8.40 -12.09 -22.61
C PRO A 125 9.23 -12.50 -23.84
N ASP A 126 8.58 -13.04 -24.87
CA ASP A 126 9.28 -13.36 -26.11
C ASP A 126 9.57 -12.07 -26.89
N PRO A 127 10.85 -11.71 -27.14
CA PRO A 127 11.19 -10.49 -27.88
C PRO A 127 10.70 -10.48 -29.34
N CYS A 128 10.39 -11.64 -29.92
CA CYS A 128 9.78 -11.74 -31.25
C CYS A 128 8.31 -11.34 -31.24
N THR A 129 7.61 -11.50 -30.11
CA THR A 129 6.19 -11.14 -29.98
C THR A 129 6.01 -9.75 -29.39
N ASP A 130 6.76 -9.40 -28.35
CA ASP A 130 6.74 -8.08 -27.72
C ASP A 130 8.12 -7.66 -27.22
N LEU A 131 8.91 -7.08 -28.13
CA LEU A 131 10.23 -6.53 -27.84
C LEU A 131 10.18 -5.44 -26.75
N ARG A 132 9.11 -4.64 -26.71
CA ARG A 132 8.98 -3.52 -25.75
C ARG A 132 8.80 -4.08 -24.35
N LEU A 133 7.91 -5.04 -24.15
CA LEU A 133 7.69 -5.68 -22.86
C LEU A 133 8.95 -6.42 -22.41
N PHE A 134 9.62 -7.14 -23.32
CA PHE A 134 10.90 -7.79 -23.02
C PHE A 134 11.95 -6.79 -22.50
N GLN A 135 12.12 -5.64 -23.17
CA GLN A 135 13.05 -4.59 -22.75
C GLN A 135 12.69 -4.00 -21.38
N ILE A 136 11.39 -3.81 -21.09
CA ILE A 136 10.92 -3.30 -19.80
C ILE A 136 11.20 -4.32 -18.68
N VAL A 137 10.83 -5.59 -18.90
CA VAL A 137 11.01 -6.66 -17.90
C VAL A 137 12.50 -6.88 -17.62
N THR A 138 13.33 -6.97 -18.65
CA THR A 138 14.79 -7.16 -18.49
C THR A 138 15.45 -5.99 -17.77
N LYS A 139 15.02 -4.76 -18.02
CA LYS A 139 15.58 -3.56 -17.36
C LYS A 139 15.11 -3.39 -15.93
N CYS A 140 13.81 -3.59 -15.67
CA CYS A 140 13.17 -3.17 -14.41
C CYS A 140 12.93 -4.32 -13.43
N MET A 141 12.72 -5.54 -13.94
CA MET A 141 12.22 -6.67 -13.17
C MET A 141 13.25 -7.77 -12.97
N VAL A 142 14.50 -7.59 -13.39
CA VAL A 142 15.58 -8.58 -13.24
C VAL A 142 16.41 -8.35 -11.98
N HIS A 143 16.75 -9.44 -11.30
CA HIS A 143 17.75 -9.42 -10.23
C HIS A 143 19.14 -9.28 -10.85
N GLY A 144 19.82 -8.18 -10.53
CA GLY A 144 21.23 -8.03 -10.88
C GLY A 144 22.09 -9.14 -10.26
N PRO A 145 23.28 -9.38 -10.81
CA PRO A 145 24.17 -10.44 -10.34
C PRO A 145 24.44 -10.31 -8.84
N CYS A 146 24.41 -11.42 -8.11
CA CYS A 146 24.72 -11.50 -6.68
C CYS A 146 25.35 -12.86 -6.34
N GLY A 147 25.60 -13.12 -5.06
CA GLY A 147 26.19 -14.38 -4.63
C GLY A 147 27.66 -14.45 -4.99
N THR A 148 28.08 -15.59 -5.54
CA THR A 148 29.45 -15.81 -6.00
C THR A 148 29.83 -14.91 -7.18
N ILE A 149 28.86 -14.49 -8.00
CA ILE A 149 29.08 -13.61 -9.16
C ILE A 149 29.35 -12.17 -8.70
N ASN A 150 28.70 -11.72 -7.63
CA ASN A 150 28.93 -10.39 -7.06
C ASN A 150 28.59 -10.36 -5.57
N ILE A 151 29.62 -10.51 -4.74
CA ILE A 151 29.49 -10.50 -3.28
C ILE A 151 29.19 -9.09 -2.72
N ASN A 152 29.52 -8.04 -3.48
CA ASN A 152 29.30 -6.65 -3.08
C ASN A 152 27.88 -6.15 -3.39
N SER A 153 27.02 -6.99 -3.96
CA SER A 153 25.64 -6.62 -4.26
C SER A 153 24.88 -6.25 -2.97
N PRO A 154 24.06 -5.17 -2.96
CA PRO A 154 23.34 -4.72 -1.76
C PRO A 154 22.38 -5.73 -1.13
N CYS A 155 22.04 -6.79 -1.86
CA CYS A 155 21.21 -7.88 -1.37
C CYS A 155 22.00 -8.91 -0.54
N MET A 156 23.33 -8.90 -0.58
CA MET A 156 24.18 -9.84 0.15
C MET A 156 24.21 -9.49 1.64
N ARG A 157 23.92 -10.47 2.49
CA ARG A 157 24.15 -10.43 3.94
C ARG A 157 24.72 -11.76 4.37
N ASP A 158 25.75 -11.75 5.21
CA ASP A 158 26.37 -12.95 5.76
C ASP A 158 26.76 -13.98 4.67
N GLY A 159 27.28 -13.49 3.54
CA GLY A 159 27.70 -14.32 2.40
C GLY A 159 26.57 -14.88 1.54
N GLN A 160 25.29 -14.60 1.86
CA GLN A 160 24.13 -15.10 1.12
C GLN A 160 23.23 -13.96 0.63
N CYS A 161 22.53 -14.17 -0.48
CA CYS A 161 21.52 -13.22 -0.93
C CYS A 161 20.33 -13.26 0.03
N CYS A 162 20.00 -12.15 0.69
CA CYS A 162 18.87 -12.04 1.62
C CYS A 162 17.49 -12.22 0.95
N LYS A 163 17.46 -12.34 -0.38
CA LYS A 163 16.28 -12.63 -1.20
C LYS A 163 16.31 -14.05 -1.79
N SER A 164 17.35 -14.82 -1.48
CA SER A 164 17.55 -16.20 -1.92
C SER A 164 17.51 -16.33 -3.45
N PHE A 165 18.28 -15.48 -4.15
CA PHE A 165 18.54 -15.63 -5.58
C PHE A 165 19.82 -16.44 -5.83
N PRO A 166 19.91 -17.18 -6.95
CA PRO A 166 18.85 -17.37 -7.95
C PRO A 166 17.70 -18.24 -7.41
N LYS A 167 16.48 -18.01 -7.90
CA LYS A 167 15.32 -18.84 -7.57
C LYS A 167 15.40 -20.13 -8.38
N GLN A 168 14.99 -21.25 -7.77
CA GLN A 168 14.89 -22.52 -8.49
C GLN A 168 13.87 -22.42 -9.63
N PHE A 169 14.14 -23.12 -10.73
CA PHE A 169 13.19 -23.28 -11.83
C PHE A 169 12.06 -24.22 -11.40
N LYS A 170 10.87 -24.01 -11.97
CA LYS A 170 9.66 -24.80 -11.73
C LYS A 170 8.84 -24.86 -13.01
N ASP A 171 8.44 -26.06 -13.41
CA ASP A 171 7.68 -26.25 -14.65
C ASP A 171 6.21 -25.83 -14.52
N ASP A 172 5.66 -25.87 -13.30
CA ASP A 172 4.29 -25.50 -13.00
C ASP A 172 4.21 -24.60 -11.75
N THR A 173 3.16 -23.77 -11.70
CA THR A 173 2.82 -22.99 -10.51
C THR A 173 2.25 -23.92 -9.44
N GLU A 174 2.82 -23.87 -8.24
CA GLU A 174 2.41 -24.66 -7.08
C GLU A 174 1.79 -23.78 -5.99
N GLU A 175 0.70 -24.25 -5.41
CA GLU A 175 0.12 -23.66 -4.22
C GLU A 175 1.01 -23.94 -3.00
N ASN A 176 1.23 -22.93 -2.18
CA ASN A 176 2.05 -23.06 -0.98
C ASN A 176 1.17 -22.99 0.27
N VAL A 177 1.43 -23.90 1.21
CA VAL A 177 0.76 -23.98 2.51
C VAL A 177 0.84 -22.66 3.30
N ASN A 178 1.87 -21.84 3.05
CA ASN A 178 2.08 -20.55 3.70
C ASN A 178 1.46 -19.34 2.96
N GLY A 179 0.62 -19.57 1.95
CA GLY A 179 -0.17 -18.51 1.29
C GLY A 179 0.51 -17.74 0.16
N TYR A 180 1.73 -18.11 -0.25
CA TYR A 180 2.43 -17.52 -1.40
C TYR A 180 2.76 -18.56 -2.46
N PRO A 181 2.14 -18.53 -3.66
CA PRO A 181 2.38 -19.54 -4.69
C PRO A 181 3.85 -19.53 -5.14
N ILE A 182 4.35 -20.71 -5.49
CA ILE A 182 5.63 -20.85 -6.18
C ILE A 182 5.33 -20.81 -7.67
N TYR A 183 5.68 -19.71 -8.32
CA TYR A 183 5.35 -19.48 -9.73
C TYR A 183 6.13 -20.39 -10.67
N ARG A 184 5.46 -20.79 -11.76
CA ARG A 184 6.08 -21.38 -12.94
C ARG A 184 7.21 -20.47 -13.44
N ARG A 185 8.38 -21.07 -13.61
CA ARG A 185 9.60 -20.49 -14.15
C ARG A 185 10.35 -21.58 -14.89
N ARG A 186 10.05 -21.78 -16.18
CA ARG A 186 10.73 -22.78 -17.00
C ARG A 186 12.10 -22.27 -17.45
N ALA A 187 13.07 -23.17 -17.53
CA ALA A 187 14.36 -22.87 -18.11
C ALA A 187 14.23 -22.96 -19.64
N THR A 188 14.33 -21.83 -20.34
CA THR A 188 14.37 -21.81 -21.81
C THR A 188 15.79 -21.93 -22.35
N GLU A 189 16.82 -21.53 -21.57
CA GLU A 189 18.27 -21.64 -21.87
C GLU A 189 19.11 -21.51 -20.57
N PRO A 190 20.43 -21.85 -20.53
CA PRO A 190 21.19 -22.00 -19.28
C PRO A 190 21.50 -20.70 -18.49
N VAL A 191 20.85 -19.58 -18.79
CA VAL A 191 21.08 -18.32 -18.08
C VAL A 191 20.12 -18.18 -16.91
N GLN A 192 20.64 -18.35 -15.69
CA GLN A 192 19.90 -18.14 -14.45
C GLN A 192 19.70 -16.64 -14.18
N VAL A 193 18.60 -16.08 -14.68
CA VAL A 193 18.18 -14.71 -14.34
C VAL A 193 16.85 -14.76 -13.61
N GLY A 194 16.86 -14.33 -12.35
CA GLY A 194 15.68 -14.33 -11.49
C GLY A 194 14.91 -13.02 -11.61
N VAL A 195 13.60 -13.09 -11.84
CA VAL A 195 12.70 -11.93 -11.75
C VAL A 195 12.61 -11.47 -10.27
N LYS A 196 12.90 -10.19 -10.02
CA LYS A 196 13.32 -9.63 -8.72
C LYS A 196 12.18 -9.32 -7.76
N TYR A 197 10.95 -9.16 -8.22
CA TYR A 197 9.89 -8.61 -7.39
C TYR A 197 8.57 -9.30 -7.67
N LEU A 198 7.94 -9.84 -6.62
CA LEU A 198 6.51 -10.05 -6.69
C LEU A 198 5.70 -9.64 -5.46
N TYR A 199 6.24 -9.48 -4.25
CA TYR A 199 5.51 -8.82 -3.15
C TYR A 199 6.43 -8.20 -2.11
N LYS A 200 6.06 -6.99 -1.64
CA LYS A 200 6.35 -6.51 -0.29
C LYS A 200 5.43 -5.32 0.05
N TYR A 201 5.07 -5.23 1.33
CA TYR A 201 4.47 -4.09 2.04
C TYR A 201 2.94 -3.96 1.97
N VAL A 202 2.29 -4.23 3.09
CA VAL A 202 0.95 -3.68 3.38
C VAL A 202 1.06 -2.35 4.11
N TYR A 203 2.18 -2.08 4.79
CA TYR A 203 2.40 -0.79 5.41
C TYR A 203 3.86 -0.62 5.85
N LYS A 204 4.50 0.49 5.44
CA LYS A 204 5.70 1.02 6.09
C LYS A 204 5.38 2.47 6.41
N GLY A 205 5.31 2.80 7.70
CA GLY A 205 5.01 4.15 8.17
C GLY A 205 6.05 5.17 7.71
N HIS A 206 5.80 6.44 8.02
CA HIS A 206 6.74 7.51 7.70
C HIS A 206 8.11 7.27 8.33
N ASP A 207 9.17 7.67 7.61
CA ASP A 207 10.48 7.77 8.23
C ASP A 207 10.39 8.87 9.31
N ALA A 208 10.55 8.48 10.57
CA ALA A 208 10.50 9.37 11.73
C ALA A 208 11.87 9.40 12.40
N ALA A 209 12.22 10.57 12.94
CA ALA A 209 13.39 10.75 13.78
C ALA A 209 12.95 11.28 15.14
N SER A 210 13.39 10.61 16.21
CA SER A 210 13.17 11.08 17.58
C SER A 210 14.43 11.80 18.06
N VAL A 211 14.31 13.08 18.38
CA VAL A 211 15.41 13.92 18.87
C VAL A 211 15.20 14.14 20.37
N LYS A 212 16.19 13.75 21.18
CA LYS A 212 16.18 14.01 22.63
C LYS A 212 16.79 15.39 22.90
N ILE A 213 16.04 16.26 23.58
CA ILE A 213 16.54 17.56 24.05
C ILE A 213 16.92 17.42 25.52
N GLN A 214 18.22 17.45 25.84
CA GLN A 214 18.71 17.53 27.22
C GLN A 214 19.06 18.98 27.56
N LYS A 215 18.47 19.52 28.63
CA LYS A 215 18.97 20.72 29.30
C LYS A 215 20.01 20.31 30.34
N GLU A 216 21.22 20.84 30.27
CA GLU A 216 22.21 20.67 31.34
C GLU A 216 21.71 21.32 32.64
N GLY A 217 21.71 20.56 33.74
CA GLY A 217 21.50 21.07 35.10
C GLY A 217 20.06 21.09 35.65
N ALA A 218 19.06 20.58 34.94
CA ALA A 218 17.70 20.45 35.48
C ALA A 218 17.46 19.07 36.13
N LEU A 219 17.13 19.05 37.42
CA LEU A 219 16.74 17.85 38.20
C LEU A 219 15.28 17.42 37.94
N ASP A 220 14.56 18.14 37.08
CA ASP A 220 13.16 17.87 36.75
C ASP A 220 13.10 17.06 35.46
N HIS A 221 13.02 15.74 35.60
CA HIS A 221 13.01 14.78 34.50
C HIS A 221 11.58 14.56 33.98
N ASP A 222 11.12 15.43 33.07
CA ASP A 222 9.89 15.20 32.32
C ASP A 222 10.21 14.47 31.00
N GLU A 223 9.93 13.15 30.96
CA GLU A 223 10.14 12.31 29.77
C GLU A 223 9.35 12.80 28.54
N ILE A 224 8.18 13.43 28.72
CA ILE A 224 7.32 13.86 27.61
C ILE A 224 7.85 15.15 26.97
N LEU A 225 8.43 16.05 27.77
CA LEU A 225 9.04 17.30 27.26
C LEU A 225 10.44 17.10 26.67
N SER A 226 11.04 15.92 26.86
CA SER A 226 12.44 15.64 26.50
C SER A 226 12.63 15.12 25.07
N PHE A 227 11.56 14.82 24.32
CA PHE A 227 11.66 14.28 22.96
C PHE A 227 10.84 15.10 21.97
N VAL A 228 11.45 15.43 20.83
CA VAL A 228 10.77 15.93 19.64
C VAL A 228 10.73 14.82 18.61
N GLU A 229 9.53 14.36 18.26
CA GLU A 229 9.32 13.50 17.10
C GLU A 229 9.20 14.36 15.85
N GLY A 230 10.23 14.29 15.00
CA GLY A 230 10.26 14.92 13.69
C GLY A 230 9.83 13.93 12.61
N ARG A 231 8.84 14.29 11.81
CA ARG A 231 8.51 13.57 10.58
C ARG A 231 9.41 14.04 9.45
N TYR A 232 10.11 13.12 8.81
CA TYR A 232 10.78 13.42 7.55
C TYR A 232 9.75 13.51 6.42
N VAL A 233 9.74 14.61 5.69
CA VAL A 233 8.92 14.81 4.49
C VAL A 233 9.87 15.03 3.32
N SER A 234 9.90 14.08 2.39
CA SER A 234 10.73 14.19 1.19
C SER A 234 10.24 15.28 0.25
N THR A 235 11.09 15.83 -0.63
CA THR A 235 10.69 16.85 -1.61
C THR A 235 9.50 16.40 -2.48
N PRO A 236 9.48 15.16 -3.02
CA PRO A 236 8.31 14.67 -3.75
C PRO A 236 7.06 14.55 -2.88
N GLU A 237 7.17 14.15 -1.62
CA GLU A 237 6.01 14.12 -0.70
C GLU A 237 5.46 15.53 -0.44
N ALA A 238 6.35 16.51 -0.23
CA ALA A 238 5.96 17.91 -0.06
C ALA A 238 5.23 18.42 -1.31
N MET A 239 5.77 18.16 -2.50
CA MET A 239 5.13 18.55 -3.76
C MET A 239 3.79 17.85 -3.98
N TRP A 240 3.68 16.57 -3.62
CA TRP A 240 2.42 15.83 -3.66
C TRP A 240 1.33 16.51 -2.83
N ARG A 241 1.68 16.90 -1.59
CA ARG A 241 0.78 17.62 -0.69
C ARG A 241 0.43 19.01 -1.20
N LEU A 242 1.39 19.76 -1.75
CA LEU A 242 1.15 21.09 -2.33
C LEU A 242 0.23 21.07 -3.55
N ASN A 243 0.22 19.97 -4.31
CA ASN A 243 -0.72 19.77 -5.42
C ASN A 243 -2.06 19.17 -4.95
N GLU A 244 -2.29 19.04 -3.64
CA GLU A 244 -3.50 18.47 -3.04
C GLU A 244 -3.84 17.06 -3.54
N PHE A 245 -2.83 16.28 -3.91
CA PHE A 245 -3.04 14.91 -4.33
C PHE A 245 -3.31 14.02 -3.11
N ASN A 246 -4.26 13.09 -3.26
CA ASN A 246 -4.64 12.17 -2.18
C ASN A 246 -3.49 11.21 -1.86
N LEU A 247 -3.04 11.21 -0.60
CA LEU A 247 -2.06 10.22 -0.10
C LEU A 247 -2.68 8.84 0.12
N SER A 248 -4.00 8.78 0.23
CA SER A 248 -4.75 7.54 0.35
C SER A 248 -6.17 7.73 -0.14
N HIS A 249 -6.79 6.66 -0.61
CA HIS A 249 -8.19 6.68 -1.03
C HIS A 249 -8.88 5.37 -0.66
N LYS A 250 -10.17 5.46 -0.36
CA LYS A 250 -11.07 4.34 -0.13
C LYS A 250 -12.24 4.47 -1.09
N SER A 251 -12.55 3.43 -1.86
CA SER A 251 -13.66 3.49 -2.81
C SER A 251 -15.04 3.50 -2.16
N HIS A 252 -15.13 3.07 -0.89
CA HIS A 252 -16.37 3.03 -0.11
C HIS A 252 -16.17 3.69 1.25
N THR A 253 -17.27 4.20 1.81
CA THR A 253 -17.29 4.72 3.18
C THR A 253 -17.50 3.57 4.16
N VAL A 254 -16.61 3.45 5.15
CA VAL A 254 -16.75 2.49 6.25
C VAL A 254 -17.37 3.20 7.44
N VAL A 255 -18.55 2.74 7.87
CA VAL A 255 -19.22 3.24 9.07
C VAL A 255 -19.07 2.21 10.18
N ARG A 256 -18.58 2.65 11.34
CA ARG A 256 -18.42 1.78 12.51
C ARG A 256 -19.71 1.79 13.32
N LEU A 257 -20.29 0.61 13.47
CA LEU A 257 -21.44 0.43 14.35
C LEU A 257 -20.93 0.15 15.77
N ALA A 258 -21.45 0.88 16.75
CA ALA A 258 -21.16 0.62 18.15
C ALA A 258 -21.82 -0.72 18.55
N VAL A 259 -21.01 -1.77 18.68
CA VAL A 259 -21.49 -3.09 19.09
C VAL A 259 -21.72 -3.12 20.59
N HIS A 260 -22.89 -3.58 20.98
CA HIS A 260 -23.29 -3.77 22.37
C HIS A 260 -24.21 -4.99 22.47
N LEU A 261 -24.29 -5.58 23.67
CA LEU A 261 -25.27 -6.65 23.93
C LEU A 261 -26.71 -6.07 23.96
N PRO A 262 -27.73 -6.92 23.84
CA PRO A 262 -29.11 -6.49 24.04
C PRO A 262 -29.25 -5.74 25.37
N GLN A 263 -29.87 -4.55 25.31
CA GLN A 263 -30.11 -3.66 26.47
C GLN A 263 -28.85 -3.13 27.18
N GLN A 264 -27.65 -3.31 26.62
CA GLN A 264 -26.39 -2.80 27.18
C GLN A 264 -25.82 -1.63 26.36
N GLN A 265 -26.70 -0.77 25.83
CA GLN A 265 -26.26 0.45 25.17
C GLN A 265 -25.55 1.37 26.17
N PRO A 266 -24.35 1.90 25.84
CA PRO A 266 -23.71 2.88 26.69
C PRO A 266 -24.53 4.17 26.73
N ILE A 267 -24.82 4.67 27.94
CA ILE A 267 -25.51 5.93 28.17
C ILE A 267 -24.49 6.94 28.72
N VAL A 268 -24.31 8.04 27.99
CA VAL A 268 -23.51 9.17 28.47
C VAL A 268 -24.44 10.17 29.15
N TYR A 269 -24.10 10.55 30.37
CA TYR A 269 -24.84 11.54 31.15
C TYR A 269 -23.87 12.56 31.78
N GLN A 270 -24.41 13.69 32.19
CA GLN A 270 -23.71 14.64 33.05
C GLN A 270 -24.19 14.41 34.48
N ASP A 271 -23.30 14.53 35.46
CA ASP A 271 -23.63 14.37 36.88
C ASP A 271 -24.85 15.22 37.26
N GLY A 272 -25.85 14.58 37.89
CA GLY A 272 -27.12 15.19 38.26
C GLY A 272 -28.20 15.19 37.17
N GLN A 273 -27.93 14.63 35.98
CA GLN A 273 -28.91 14.46 34.89
C GLN A 273 -29.16 13.00 34.49
N GLU A 274 -28.95 12.06 35.42
CA GLU A 274 -29.02 10.62 35.19
C GLU A 274 -30.41 10.20 34.70
N ALA A 275 -31.48 10.65 35.39
CA ALA A 275 -32.86 10.30 35.05
C ALA A 275 -33.24 10.76 33.63
N GLN A 276 -32.87 11.99 33.26
CA GLN A 276 -33.13 12.52 31.92
C GLN A 276 -32.33 11.77 30.84
N ALA A 277 -31.11 11.33 31.16
CA ALA A 277 -30.30 10.55 30.24
C ALA A 277 -30.92 9.16 29.97
N ILE A 278 -31.51 8.52 30.97
CA ILE A 278 -32.23 7.25 30.82
C ILE A 278 -33.46 7.42 29.93
N GLU A 279 -34.27 8.46 30.14
CA GLU A 279 -35.44 8.73 29.29
C GLU A 279 -35.05 8.97 27.83
N ARG A 280 -34.01 9.77 27.58
CA ARG A 280 -33.48 9.99 26.24
C ARG A 280 -32.94 8.70 25.61
N ALA A 281 -32.29 7.85 26.39
CA ALA A 281 -31.76 6.58 25.93
C ALA A 281 -32.86 5.58 25.57
N ALA A 282 -33.97 5.56 26.33
CA ALA A 282 -35.12 4.69 26.06
C ALA A 282 -35.80 5.00 24.71
N LEU A 283 -35.78 6.27 24.28
CA LEU A 283 -36.32 6.71 22.99
C LEU A 283 -35.31 6.62 21.84
N ARG A 284 -34.01 6.48 22.16
CA ARG A 284 -32.93 6.50 21.17
C ARG A 284 -32.73 5.12 20.57
N LYS A 285 -32.87 5.00 19.25
CA LYS A 285 -32.33 3.85 18.52
C LYS A 285 -30.82 4.02 18.33
N ALA A 286 -30.06 2.99 18.71
CA ALA A 286 -28.64 2.94 18.40
C ALA A 286 -28.44 2.72 16.89
N THR A 287 -27.34 3.19 16.32
CA THR A 287 -27.04 3.01 14.89
C THR A 287 -27.05 1.53 14.51
N LEU A 288 -26.54 0.65 15.38
CA LEU A 288 -26.58 -0.80 15.18
C LEU A 288 -28.02 -1.36 15.14
N THR A 289 -28.88 -0.95 16.08
CA THR A 289 -30.27 -1.43 16.12
C THR A 289 -31.09 -0.89 14.94
N SER A 290 -30.86 0.36 14.54
CA SER A 290 -31.46 0.94 13.34
C SER A 290 -30.99 0.22 12.07
N TRP A 291 -29.71 -0.18 12.00
CA TRP A 291 -29.20 -0.96 10.89
C TRP A 291 -29.89 -2.34 10.80
N PHE A 292 -30.05 -3.04 11.92
CA PHE A 292 -30.81 -4.31 11.93
C PHE A 292 -32.27 -4.16 11.49
N GLU A 293 -32.93 -3.05 11.84
CA GLU A 293 -34.29 -2.77 11.36
C GLU A 293 -34.31 -2.50 9.86
N LEU A 294 -33.34 -1.73 9.34
CA LEU A 294 -33.22 -1.45 7.91
C LEU A 294 -33.00 -2.73 7.11
N SER A 295 -32.07 -3.60 7.54
CA SER A 295 -31.77 -4.87 6.87
C SER A 295 -32.93 -5.87 6.87
N LYS A 296 -33.96 -5.69 7.70
CA LYS A 296 -35.19 -6.51 7.62
C LYS A 296 -36.10 -6.07 6.47
N ASN A 297 -36.03 -4.81 6.08
CA ASN A 297 -36.93 -4.20 5.10
C ASN A 297 -36.29 -4.01 3.72
N ASP A 298 -34.96 -4.03 3.65
CA ASP A 298 -34.16 -3.90 2.42
C ASP A 298 -32.99 -4.91 2.47
N PRO A 299 -33.23 -6.18 2.05
CA PRO A 299 -32.28 -7.29 2.20
C PRO A 299 -31.13 -7.28 1.17
#